data_AF-A0A6J5EVD2-F1
#
_entry.id   AF-A0A6J5EVD2-F1
#
_cell.length_a   1.000
_cell.length_b   1.000
_cell.length_c   1.000
_cell.angle_alpha   90.00
_cell.angle_beta   90.00
_cell.angle_gamma   90.00
#
_symmetry.space_group_name_H-M   'P 1'
#
loop_
_entity.id
_entity.type
_entity.pdbx_description
1 polymer ?
#
loop_
_entity_poly.entity_id
_entity_poly.type
_entity_poly.pdbx_seq_one_letter_code
_entity_poly.pdbx_strand_id
1 'polypeptide(L)'
;MATFTKNDPTFSFVVGDGNARYNSMMKATDDQIAKNPAMQAAIDAARNALAGGPDKSNGAYFWDGADIKTNYNNHFKVRHGIKITDPSHNIYDIKDSTKLVILYKIIKKKDKKTKKVETEKVETGRYDHAYDSTAGVGGTIFWKYNQQYLDVTRGSEYR
;
A
#
# COMPACT_ATOMS: atom_id res chain seq x y z
N MET A 1 10.00 -16.02 16.54
CA MET A 1 9.34 -15.19 15.52
C MET A 1 8.89 -13.89 16.16
N ALA A 2 9.23 -12.74 15.57
CA ALA A 2 8.88 -11.44 16.12
C ALA A 2 7.37 -11.35 16.35
N THR A 3 6.95 -10.89 17.53
CA THR A 3 5.56 -10.84 18.01
C THR A 3 4.60 -10.09 17.06
N PHE A 4 5.15 -9.29 16.14
CA PHE A 4 4.42 -8.44 15.21
C PHE A 4 3.66 -9.20 14.11
N THR A 5 4.20 -10.32 13.59
CA THR A 5 3.57 -11.07 12.48
C THR A 5 2.45 -12.01 12.91
N LYS A 6 2.30 -12.26 14.22
CA LYS A 6 1.32 -13.22 14.75
C LYS A 6 -0.12 -12.72 14.65
N ASN A 7 -0.31 -11.40 14.77
CA ASN A 7 -1.64 -10.76 14.80
C ASN A 7 -1.99 -10.06 13.48
N ASP A 8 -1.04 -9.95 12.56
CA ASP A 8 -1.24 -9.34 11.25
C ASP A 8 -0.55 -10.22 10.17
N PRO A 9 -1.29 -11.19 9.59
CA PRO A 9 -0.74 -12.09 8.58
C PRO A 9 -0.41 -11.38 7.25
N THR A 10 -0.88 -10.15 7.05
CA THR A 10 -0.57 -9.36 5.84
C THR A 10 0.59 -8.39 6.05
N PHE A 11 1.12 -8.27 7.27
CA PHE A 11 2.25 -7.38 7.58
C PHE A 11 3.51 -7.70 6.77
N SER A 12 3.83 -8.99 6.61
CA SER A 12 5.00 -9.42 5.84
C SER A 12 4.82 -10.84 5.28
N PHE A 13 4.42 -10.91 4.01
CA PHE A 13 4.34 -12.15 3.24
C PHE A 13 5.69 -12.91 3.20
N VAL A 14 6.82 -12.21 3.31
CA VAL A 14 8.15 -12.82 3.39
C VAL A 14 8.28 -13.79 4.56
N VAL A 15 7.60 -13.53 5.68
CA VAL A 15 7.63 -14.36 6.88
C VAL A 15 6.61 -15.50 6.79
N GLY A 16 5.44 -15.24 6.19
CA GLY A 16 4.36 -16.22 6.02
C GLY A 16 4.61 -17.26 4.92
N ASP A 17 5.24 -16.85 3.81
CA ASP A 17 5.30 -17.64 2.57
C ASP A 17 6.56 -18.50 2.46
N GLY A 18 7.43 -18.48 3.48
CA GLY A 18 8.66 -19.27 3.50
C GLY A 18 9.71 -18.79 2.49
N ASN A 19 9.81 -17.47 2.28
CA ASN A 19 10.74 -16.88 1.31
C ASN A 19 12.18 -17.39 1.50
N ALA A 20 12.77 -17.94 0.43
CA ALA A 20 14.07 -18.58 0.49
C ALA A 20 15.20 -17.64 0.90
N ARG A 21 15.18 -16.36 0.48
CA ARG A 21 16.21 -15.38 0.84
C ARG A 21 16.13 -15.02 2.31
N TYR A 22 14.93 -14.78 2.83
CA TYR A 22 14.72 -14.55 4.26
C TYR A 22 15.18 -15.75 5.09
N ASN A 23 14.76 -16.96 4.72
CA ASN A 23 15.16 -18.18 5.42
C ASN A 23 16.68 -18.41 5.37
N SER A 24 17.33 -18.05 4.26
CA SER A 24 18.79 -18.13 4.13
C SER A 24 19.49 -17.13 5.06
N MET A 25 18.99 -15.88 5.11
CA MET A 25 19.53 -14.85 6.01
C MET A 25 19.36 -15.22 7.48
N MET A 26 18.19 -15.73 7.87
CA MET A 26 17.91 -16.14 9.26
C MET A 26 18.74 -17.34 9.74
N LYS A 27 19.34 -18.10 8.82
CA LYS A 27 20.22 -19.25 9.13
C LYS A 27 21.70 -18.94 8.94
N ALA A 28 22.04 -17.80 8.36
CA ALA A 28 23.41 -17.42 8.07
C ALA A 28 24.13 -16.99 9.35
N THR A 29 25.43 -17.30 9.43
CA THR A 29 26.31 -16.74 10.47
C THR A 29 26.70 -15.30 10.12
N ASP A 30 27.17 -14.54 11.11
CA ASP A 30 27.65 -13.17 10.89
C ASP A 30 28.73 -13.09 9.80
N ASP A 31 29.67 -14.04 9.78
CA ASP A 31 30.70 -14.13 8.74
C ASP A 31 30.12 -14.37 7.34
N GLN A 32 29.06 -15.19 7.23
CA GLN A 32 28.38 -15.45 5.96
C GLN A 32 27.62 -14.21 5.49
N ILE A 33 27.01 -13.48 6.41
CA ILE A 33 26.31 -12.23 6.12
C ILE A 33 27.30 -11.16 5.67
N ALA A 34 28.41 -10.98 6.39
CA ALA A 34 29.44 -9.99 6.06
C ALA A 34 30.08 -10.22 4.68
N LYS A 35 30.18 -11.49 4.25
CA LYS A 35 30.69 -11.87 2.93
C LYS A 35 29.63 -11.82 1.82
N ASN A 36 28.35 -11.64 2.15
CA ASN A 36 27.26 -11.57 1.19
C ASN A 36 26.75 -10.12 1.06
N PRO A 37 27.07 -9.42 -0.06
CA PRO A 37 26.71 -8.02 -0.23
C PRO A 37 25.20 -7.74 -0.11
N ALA A 38 24.35 -8.68 -0.54
CA ALA A 38 22.91 -8.50 -0.48
C ALA A 38 22.36 -8.61 0.95
N MET A 39 22.87 -9.56 1.74
CA MET A 39 22.50 -9.69 3.15
C MET A 39 23.03 -8.51 3.96
N GLN A 40 24.26 -8.07 3.69
CA GLN A 40 24.84 -6.90 4.33
C GLN A 40 24.03 -5.64 4.02
N ALA A 41 23.65 -5.41 2.75
CA ALA A 41 22.81 -4.29 2.36
C ALA A 41 21.44 -4.30 3.07
N ALA A 42 20.85 -5.48 3.29
CA ALA A 42 19.60 -5.60 4.05
C ALA A 42 19.77 -5.19 5.52
N ILE A 43 20.87 -5.60 6.17
CA ILE A 43 21.19 -5.17 7.54
C ILE A 43 21.41 -3.65 7.60
N ASP A 44 22.16 -3.10 6.65
CA ASP A 44 22.47 -1.67 6.65
C ASP A 44 21.22 -0.82 6.40
N ALA A 45 20.30 -1.28 5.54
CA ALA A 45 18.99 -0.67 5.36
C ALA A 45 18.15 -0.71 6.66
N ALA A 46 18.14 -1.84 7.36
CA ALA A 46 17.44 -1.96 8.64
C ALA A 46 18.03 -1.03 9.72
N ARG A 47 19.36 -0.94 9.80
CA ARG A 47 20.06 -0.01 10.71
C ARG A 47 19.74 1.44 10.37
N ASN A 48 19.76 1.81 9.08
CA ASN A 48 19.37 3.15 8.62
C ASN A 48 17.96 3.49 9.11
N ALA A 49 16.98 2.59 8.90
CA ALA A 49 15.60 2.82 9.33
C ALA A 49 15.48 2.98 10.86
N LEU A 50 16.13 2.11 11.64
CA LEU A 50 16.10 2.18 13.11
C LEU A 50 16.78 3.43 13.66
N ALA A 51 17.79 3.96 12.97
CA ALA A 51 18.48 5.19 13.32
C ALA A 51 17.72 6.46 12.89
N GLY A 52 16.54 6.34 12.26
CA GLY A 52 15.83 7.48 11.68
C GLY A 52 16.58 8.11 10.50
N GLY A 53 17.39 7.32 9.80
CA GLY A 53 18.08 7.73 8.59
C GLY A 53 17.13 8.00 7.42
N PRO A 54 17.66 8.44 6.27
CA PRO A 54 16.83 8.85 5.14
C PRO A 54 15.82 7.78 4.72
N ASP A 55 14.54 8.17 4.65
CA ASP A 55 13.47 7.32 4.16
C ASP A 55 13.47 7.29 2.63
N LYS A 56 13.88 6.15 2.08
CA LYS A 56 13.93 5.93 0.63
C LYS A 56 12.56 5.59 0.02
N SER A 57 11.58 5.27 0.84
CA SER A 57 10.21 4.98 0.42
C SER A 57 9.36 6.25 0.32
N ASN A 58 9.81 7.36 0.92
CA ASN A 58 9.13 8.65 0.91
C ASN A 58 7.70 8.59 1.50
N GLY A 59 7.59 8.01 2.70
CA GLY A 59 6.34 7.89 3.45
C GLY A 59 5.43 6.76 2.98
N ALA A 60 5.98 5.70 2.39
CA ALA A 60 5.19 4.57 1.92
C ALA A 60 4.81 3.62 3.05
N TYR A 61 3.64 3.02 2.92
CA TYR A 61 3.18 1.93 3.78
C TYR A 61 3.06 0.60 3.04
N PHE A 62 3.09 0.63 1.71
CA PHE A 62 2.95 -0.54 0.86
C PHE A 62 4.01 -0.54 -0.23
N TRP A 63 4.26 -1.72 -0.79
CA TRP A 63 5.18 -1.90 -1.90
C TRP A 63 4.68 -2.98 -2.85
N ASP A 64 5.15 -2.95 -4.09
CA ASP A 64 5.01 -4.04 -5.06
C ASP A 64 6.29 -4.24 -5.85
N GLY A 65 6.58 -5.51 -6.16
CA GLY A 65 7.67 -5.91 -7.02
C GLY A 65 7.23 -6.05 -8.47
N ALA A 66 7.97 -6.83 -9.26
CA ALA A 66 7.72 -7.01 -10.68
C ALA A 66 6.39 -7.71 -11.01
N ASP A 67 5.77 -8.37 -10.02
CA ASP A 67 4.51 -9.09 -10.16
C ASP A 67 3.32 -8.16 -10.46
N ILE A 68 3.39 -6.88 -10.07
CA ILE A 68 2.38 -5.89 -10.48
C ILE A 68 2.32 -5.72 -12.01
N LYS A 69 3.44 -5.93 -12.71
CA LYS A 69 3.48 -5.86 -14.17
C LYS A 69 2.97 -7.14 -14.80
N THR A 70 3.42 -8.30 -14.31
CA THR A 70 3.10 -9.60 -14.93
C THR A 70 1.65 -10.03 -14.69
N ASN A 71 1.03 -9.59 -13.60
CA ASN A 71 -0.36 -9.89 -13.25
C ASN A 71 -1.23 -8.62 -13.14
N TYR A 72 -0.92 -7.60 -13.94
CA TYR A 72 -1.50 -6.25 -13.82
C TYR A 72 -3.02 -6.23 -13.63
N ASN A 73 -3.79 -6.87 -14.51
CA ASN A 73 -5.26 -6.81 -14.48
C ASN A 73 -5.89 -7.46 -13.23
N ASN A 74 -5.22 -8.44 -12.62
CA ASN A 74 -5.73 -9.11 -11.42
C ASN A 74 -5.07 -8.60 -10.13
N HIS A 75 -4.04 -7.78 -10.26
CA HIS A 75 -3.27 -7.28 -9.13
C HIS A 75 -4.16 -6.46 -8.17
N PHE A 76 -4.04 -6.73 -6.88
CA PHE A 76 -4.96 -6.18 -5.87
C PHE A 76 -5.01 -4.66 -5.91
N LYS A 77 -3.85 -3.98 -5.90
CA LYS A 77 -3.81 -2.51 -5.91
C LYS A 77 -4.33 -1.92 -7.22
N VAL A 78 -4.01 -2.53 -8.37
CA VAL A 78 -4.49 -2.10 -9.69
C VAL A 78 -6.02 -2.15 -9.75
N ARG A 79 -6.63 -3.20 -9.18
CA ARG A 79 -8.10 -3.34 -9.07
C ARG A 79 -8.76 -2.36 -8.09
N HIS A 80 -7.99 -1.61 -7.31
CA HIS A 80 -8.46 -0.56 -6.41
C HIS A 80 -8.10 0.85 -6.89
N GLY A 81 -7.41 0.95 -8.03
CA GLY A 81 -6.93 2.20 -8.59
C GLY A 81 -5.54 2.56 -8.06
N ILE A 82 -4.60 2.74 -8.98
CA ILE A 82 -3.23 3.20 -8.71
C ILE A 82 -2.93 4.45 -9.55
N LYS A 83 -2.09 5.31 -9.00
CA LYS A 83 -1.57 6.47 -9.71
C LYS A 83 -0.06 6.59 -9.54
N ILE A 84 0.65 6.66 -10.65
CA ILE A 84 2.05 7.05 -10.70
C ILE A 84 2.11 8.57 -10.55
N THR A 85 2.58 9.06 -9.40
CA THR A 85 2.63 10.49 -9.09
C THR A 85 3.82 11.21 -9.73
N ASP A 86 4.90 10.47 -9.99
CA ASP A 86 6.10 10.95 -10.68
C ASP A 86 6.59 9.87 -11.66
N PRO A 87 6.93 10.21 -12.92
CA PRO A 87 7.41 9.24 -13.91
C PRO A 87 8.60 8.39 -13.44
N SER A 88 9.49 8.93 -12.60
CA SER A 88 10.63 8.21 -12.04
C SER A 88 10.22 7.08 -11.10
N HIS A 89 9.00 7.10 -10.56
CA HIS A 89 8.47 6.01 -9.75
C HIS A 89 8.08 4.79 -10.60
N ASN A 90 7.84 4.98 -11.90
CA ASN A 90 7.32 3.95 -12.80
C ASN A 90 8.43 3.07 -13.39
N ILE A 91 9.17 2.38 -12.52
CA ILE A 91 10.28 1.50 -12.91
C ILE A 91 9.84 0.26 -13.73
N TYR A 92 8.53 0.04 -13.88
CA TYR A 92 7.96 -1.09 -14.60
C TYR A 92 7.21 -0.70 -15.88
N ASP A 93 7.09 0.58 -16.19
CA ASP A 93 6.30 1.09 -17.32
C ASP A 93 4.87 0.54 -17.31
N ILE A 94 4.22 0.63 -16.15
CA ILE A 94 2.82 0.28 -15.95
C ILE A 94 1.92 1.50 -16.14
N LYS A 95 0.66 1.28 -16.50
CA LYS A 95 -0.32 2.35 -16.62
C LYS A 95 -0.90 2.68 -15.25
N ASP A 96 -1.49 3.87 -15.13
CA ASP A 96 -2.41 4.17 -14.04
C ASP A 96 -3.67 3.31 -14.18
N SER A 97 -4.40 3.14 -13.06
CA SER A 97 -5.73 2.53 -13.07
C SER A 97 -6.70 3.34 -12.24
N THR A 98 -7.95 3.41 -12.71
CA THR A 98 -9.02 4.14 -12.02
C THR A 98 -10.12 3.19 -11.57
N LYS A 99 -10.71 3.52 -10.42
CA LYS A 99 -11.90 2.93 -9.84
C LYS A 99 -12.69 4.03 -9.16
N LEU A 100 -13.58 4.64 -9.92
CA LEU A 100 -14.48 5.67 -9.40
C LEU A 100 -15.44 5.04 -8.37
N VAL A 101 -15.37 5.52 -7.14
CA VAL A 101 -16.30 5.18 -6.06
C VAL A 101 -16.95 6.45 -5.58
N ILE A 102 -18.29 6.44 -5.51
CA ILE A 102 -19.09 7.58 -5.03
C ILE A 102 -19.93 7.12 -3.84
N LEU A 103 -19.77 7.80 -2.71
CA LEU A 103 -20.55 7.56 -1.50
C LEU A 103 -21.75 8.49 -1.45
N TYR A 104 -22.87 7.94 -0.98
CA TYR A 104 -24.11 8.68 -0.85
C TYR A 104 -24.69 8.51 0.55
N LYS A 105 -25.32 9.57 1.05
CA LYS A 105 -26.20 9.53 2.20
C LYS A 105 -27.65 9.69 1.75
N ILE A 106 -28.52 8.88 2.34
CA ILE A 106 -29.96 8.95 2.11
C ILE A 106 -30.57 9.79 3.23
N ILE A 107 -31.13 10.95 2.89
CA ILE A 107 -31.84 11.83 3.81
C ILE A 107 -33.34 11.58 3.63
N LYS A 108 -34.02 11.16 4.70
CA LYS A 108 -35.48 11.01 4.71
C LYS A 108 -36.09 12.21 5.41
N LYS A 109 -36.85 13.02 4.66
CA LYS A 109 -37.60 14.17 5.17
C LYS A 109 -39.06 13.74 5.29
N LYS A 110 -39.62 13.81 6.51
CA LYS A 110 -41.03 13.50 6.76
C LYS A 110 -41.81 14.78 6.97
N ASP A 111 -42.81 15.01 6.14
CA ASP A 111 -43.77 16.09 6.35
C ASP A 111 -44.63 15.76 7.58
N LYS A 112 -44.67 16.67 8.55
CA LYS A 112 -45.42 16.48 9.81
C LYS A 112 -46.93 16.52 9.61
N LYS A 113 -47.42 17.25 8.60
CA LYS A 113 -48.85 17.44 8.27
C LYS A 113 -49.37 16.35 7.35
N THR A 114 -48.70 16.12 6.22
CA THR A 114 -49.15 15.12 5.22
C THR A 114 -48.66 13.70 5.52
N LYS A 115 -47.76 13.54 6.50
CA LYS A 115 -47.05 12.28 6.84
C LYS A 115 -46.25 11.67 5.68
N LYS A 116 -46.18 12.35 4.53
CA LYS A 116 -45.41 11.94 3.35
C LYS A 116 -43.92 11.93 3.70
N VAL A 117 -43.22 10.91 3.21
CA VAL A 117 -41.76 10.78 3.34
C VAL A 117 -41.14 11.04 1.97
N GLU A 118 -40.27 12.03 1.89
CA GLU A 118 -39.42 12.29 0.74
C GLU A 118 -38.01 11.81 1.02
N THR A 119 -37.41 11.19 0.01
CA THR A 119 -36.07 10.63 0.11
C THR A 119 -35.16 11.39 -0.84
N GLU A 120 -34.10 11.97 -0.29
CA GLU A 120 -33.08 12.69 -1.03
C GLU A 120 -31.77 11.91 -0.95
N LYS A 121 -31.14 11.65 -2.11
CA LYS A 121 -29.83 11.00 -2.20
C LYS A 121 -28.78 12.07 -2.42
N VAL A 122 -27.95 12.31 -1.41
CA VAL A 122 -26.90 13.34 -1.43
C VAL A 122 -25.55 12.66 -1.49
N GLU A 123 -24.70 13.09 -2.41
CA GLU A 123 -23.31 12.62 -2.46
C GLU A 123 -22.52 13.16 -1.28
N THR A 124 -21.74 12.30 -0.64
CA THR A 124 -20.90 12.67 0.52
C THR A 124 -19.42 12.63 0.23
N GLY A 125 -19.01 12.09 -0.91
CA GLY A 125 -17.61 12.00 -1.31
C GLY A 125 -17.41 11.05 -2.47
N ARG A 126 -16.27 11.21 -3.15
CA ARG A 126 -15.84 10.33 -4.23
C ARG A 126 -14.31 10.25 -4.28
N TYR A 127 -13.77 9.15 -4.80
CA TYR A 127 -12.36 8.99 -5.16
C TYR A 127 -12.27 8.11 -6.41
N ASP A 128 -11.19 8.22 -7.17
CA ASP A 128 -10.96 7.47 -8.41
C ASP A 128 -9.75 6.52 -8.35
N HIS A 129 -8.93 6.58 -7.30
CA HIS A 129 -7.88 5.62 -7.02
C HIS A 129 -7.61 5.55 -5.52
N ALA A 130 -7.04 4.44 -5.06
CA ALA A 130 -6.73 4.23 -3.65
C ALA A 130 -5.24 4.45 -3.35
N TYR A 131 -4.35 4.26 -4.32
CA TYR A 131 -2.90 4.26 -4.08
C TYR A 131 -2.16 5.28 -4.94
N ASP A 132 -1.31 6.07 -4.29
CA ASP A 132 -0.37 6.98 -4.92
C ASP A 132 1.05 6.41 -4.79
N SER A 133 1.82 6.42 -5.87
CA SER A 133 3.24 6.06 -5.79
C SER A 133 4.03 7.12 -5.02
N THR A 134 5.06 6.71 -4.30
CA THR A 134 5.91 7.60 -3.49
C THR A 134 7.38 7.54 -3.88
N ALA A 135 7.81 6.39 -4.42
CA ALA A 135 9.16 6.15 -4.94
C ALA A 135 9.18 4.91 -5.85
N GLY A 136 10.18 4.81 -6.71
CA GLY A 136 10.51 3.62 -7.50
C GLY A 136 11.99 3.31 -7.39
N VAL A 137 12.36 2.30 -6.61
CA VAL A 137 13.78 2.02 -6.26
C VAL A 137 14.02 0.53 -6.19
N GLY A 138 15.14 0.06 -6.76
CA GLY A 138 15.66 -1.29 -6.50
C GLY A 138 14.75 -2.44 -6.96
N GLY A 139 13.88 -2.21 -7.96
CA GLY A 139 12.87 -3.21 -8.36
C GLY A 139 11.67 -3.23 -7.43
N THR A 140 11.30 -2.08 -6.87
CA THR A 140 10.11 -1.93 -6.04
C THR A 140 9.46 -0.58 -6.30
N ILE A 141 8.14 -0.58 -6.51
CA ILE A 141 7.33 0.64 -6.43
C ILE A 141 6.74 0.72 -5.04
N PHE A 142 6.89 1.88 -4.42
CA PHE A 142 6.37 2.18 -3.09
C PHE A 142 5.08 2.99 -3.20
N TRP A 143 4.15 2.71 -2.29
CA TRP A 143 2.81 3.28 -2.30
C TRP A 143 2.35 3.76 -0.94
N LYS A 144 1.49 4.77 -0.95
CA LYS A 144 0.66 5.17 0.17
C LYS A 144 -0.80 5.28 -0.27
N TYR A 145 -1.72 5.36 0.69
CA TYR A 145 -3.08 5.70 0.35
C TYR A 145 -3.19 7.13 -0.18
N ASN A 146 -4.02 7.30 -1.20
CA ASN A 146 -4.39 8.61 -1.71
C ASN A 146 -5.19 9.39 -0.66
N GLN A 147 -4.94 10.69 -0.52
CA GLN A 147 -5.60 11.50 0.51
C GLN A 147 -7.12 11.55 0.35
N GLN A 148 -7.62 11.67 -0.89
CA GLN A 148 -9.06 11.71 -1.16
C GLN A 148 -9.73 10.38 -0.81
N TYR A 149 -9.04 9.25 -1.04
CA TYR A 149 -9.50 7.94 -0.56
C TYR A 149 -9.62 7.92 0.96
N LEU A 150 -8.62 8.41 1.70
CA LEU A 150 -8.65 8.46 3.16
C LEU A 150 -9.76 9.37 3.69
N ASP A 151 -9.89 10.58 3.14
CA ASP A 151 -10.91 11.55 3.56
C ASP A 151 -12.34 11.01 3.37
N VAL A 152 -12.57 10.33 2.24
CA VAL A 152 -13.88 9.79 1.87
C VAL A 152 -14.23 8.54 2.68
N THR A 153 -13.25 7.65 2.89
CA THR A 153 -13.47 6.40 3.64
C THR A 153 -13.35 6.58 5.16
N ARG A 154 -12.76 7.69 5.61
CA ARG A 154 -12.32 7.92 6.99
C ARG A 154 -11.37 6.82 7.49
N GLY A 155 -10.61 6.24 6.56
CA GLY A 155 -9.59 5.23 6.85
C GLY A 155 -8.34 5.85 7.46
N SER A 156 -7.43 4.99 7.92
CA SER A 156 -6.11 5.42 8.38
C SER A 156 -5.06 5.20 7.29
N GLU A 157 -3.93 5.92 7.39
CA GLU A 157 -2.80 5.79 6.43
C GLU A 157 -2.22 4.36 6.40
N TYR A 158 -2.41 3.62 7.50
CA TYR A 158 -2.09 2.22 7.64
C TYR A 158 -2.97 1.59 8.72
N ARG A 159 -4.06 0.91 8.28
CA ARG A 159 -5.04 0.06 8.99
C ARG A 159 -6.49 0.35 8.59
#